data_AF-A0A933FFE4-F1
#
_entry.id   AF-A0A933FFE4-F1
#
_cell.length_a   1.000
_cell.length_b   1.000
_cell.length_c   1.000
_cell.angle_alpha   90.00
_cell.angle_beta   90.00
_cell.angle_gamma   90.00
#
_symmetry.space_group_name_H-M   'P 1'
#
loop_
_entity.id
_entity.type
_entity.pdbx_description
1 polymer ?
#
loop_
_entity_poly.entity_id
_entity_poly.type
_entity_poly.pdbx_seq_one_letter_code
_entity_poly.pdbx_strand_id
1 'polypeptide(L)'
;EHGYVCPVIDDSTVIEIRQGRHPVIERLLPPGERYTPNDTYLDTASDQIHVITGPNMSGKSSYLRQVGLITLLAHMGSFVPAQSARIGLVDKIFTRVGASDNITSGESTFLVEMHEAAKIVNAATGRSLVLLDEIGRGTSTFDGISIAWALTEYIHQRIGARTLFATHYHELNELAATYRRIKNYKVDVREYGDRVIFLHKVVPGFADHSYGIQVAQMAGLPPEVIDRATVILKNLEQPDWGPNRAVRAGHGDVQMTLFEMKEDELQKEIRNLDVDVMTPLEALKKLAELKERLKERKR
;
A
#
# COMPACT_ATOMS: atom_id res chain seq x y z
N GLU A 1 2.32 29.30 22.64
CA GLU A 1 3.13 29.77 21.50
C GLU A 1 2.83 29.04 20.18
N HIS A 2 2.71 27.70 20.15
CA HIS A 2 2.48 26.95 18.89
C HIS A 2 1.08 26.30 18.76
N GLY A 3 0.13 26.75 19.59
CA GLY A 3 -1.22 26.18 19.63
C GLY A 3 -1.23 24.69 19.98
N TYR A 4 -0.34 24.25 20.87
CA TYR A 4 -0.38 22.89 21.41
C TYR A 4 -1.45 22.82 22.50
N VAL A 5 -2.07 21.67 22.64
CA VAL A 5 -3.19 21.45 23.56
C VAL A 5 -2.85 20.37 24.60
N CYS A 6 -3.43 20.48 25.78
CA CYS A 6 -3.33 19.42 26.79
C CYS A 6 -4.11 18.20 26.30
N PRO A 7 -3.46 17.03 26.09
CA PRO A 7 -4.16 15.83 25.67
C PRO A 7 -4.96 15.22 26.84
N VAL A 8 -6.05 14.52 26.53
CA VAL A 8 -6.72 13.65 27.49
C VAL A 8 -6.02 12.29 27.45
N ILE A 9 -5.55 11.80 28.59
CA ILE A 9 -4.94 10.48 28.72
C ILE A 9 -5.86 9.61 29.59
N ASP A 10 -6.16 8.39 29.14
CA ASP A 10 -7.02 7.45 29.86
C ASP A 10 -6.62 5.98 29.64
N ASP A 11 -7.27 5.06 30.33
CA ASP A 11 -6.97 3.62 30.26
C ASP A 11 -7.55 2.90 29.02
N SER A 12 -8.23 3.64 28.13
CA SER A 12 -8.83 3.07 26.91
C SER A 12 -7.77 2.68 25.88
N THR A 13 -8.21 2.10 24.76
CA THR A 13 -7.36 1.85 23.61
C THR A 13 -7.55 2.91 22.51
N VAL A 14 -8.28 3.99 22.75
CA VAL A 14 -8.56 5.00 21.72
C VAL A 14 -7.34 5.91 21.50
N ILE A 15 -6.94 6.12 20.25
CA ILE A 15 -6.06 7.23 19.84
C ILE A 15 -6.89 8.10 18.90
N GLU A 16 -7.34 9.24 19.40
CA GLU A 16 -8.06 10.24 18.62
C GLU A 16 -7.25 11.53 18.59
N ILE A 17 -6.90 11.99 17.39
CA ILE A 17 -6.13 13.22 17.16
C ILE A 17 -6.90 14.02 16.12
N ARG A 18 -7.29 15.26 16.46
CA ARG A 18 -7.93 16.19 15.51
C ARG A 18 -6.94 17.25 15.08
N GLN A 19 -6.81 17.43 13.77
CA GLN A 19 -5.88 18.38 13.15
C GLN A 19 -4.46 18.28 13.72
N GLY A 20 -3.96 17.05 13.89
CA GLY A 20 -2.61 16.79 14.35
C GLY A 20 -1.59 17.32 13.35
N ARG A 21 -0.45 17.80 13.84
CA ARG A 21 0.67 18.32 13.05
C ARG A 21 1.96 17.65 13.50
N HIS A 22 2.91 17.50 12.57
CA HIS A 22 4.20 16.94 12.91
C HIS A 22 5.07 17.99 13.65
N PRO A 23 5.46 17.76 14.92
CA PRO A 23 6.04 18.81 15.79
C PRO A 23 7.37 19.38 15.29
N VAL A 24 8.12 18.61 14.51
CA VAL A 24 9.39 19.05 13.87
C VAL A 24 9.15 19.66 12.49
N ILE A 25 8.54 18.92 11.55
CA ILE A 25 8.33 19.38 10.17
C ILE A 25 7.56 20.71 10.15
N GLU A 26 6.54 20.90 10.99
CA GLU A 26 5.77 22.16 11.00
C GLU A 26 6.63 23.40 11.27
N ARG A 27 7.81 23.24 11.87
CA ARG A 27 8.76 24.33 12.16
C ARG A 27 9.86 24.49 11.13
N LEU A 28 10.09 23.47 10.30
CA LEU A 28 11.15 23.47 9.29
C LEU A 28 10.66 23.84 7.89
N LEU A 29 9.34 24.07 7.73
CA LEU A 29 8.78 24.48 6.45
C LEU A 29 9.28 25.88 6.04
N PRO A 30 9.48 26.13 4.74
CA PRO A 30 9.83 27.44 4.22
C PRO A 30 8.82 28.53 4.64
N PRO A 31 9.26 29.79 4.77
CA PRO A 31 8.36 30.91 5.04
C PRO A 31 7.21 30.97 4.03
N GLY A 32 5.97 31.03 4.53
CA GLY A 32 4.76 31.06 3.70
C GLY A 32 4.11 29.69 3.48
N GLU A 33 4.81 28.59 3.75
CA GLU A 33 4.23 27.25 3.71
C GLU A 33 3.63 26.87 5.07
N ARG A 34 2.55 26.08 5.04
CA ARG A 34 1.88 25.56 6.23
C ARG A 34 1.80 24.05 6.16
N TYR A 35 2.07 23.40 7.28
CA TYR A 35 1.93 21.95 7.40
C TYR A 35 0.45 21.59 7.30
N THR A 36 0.10 20.61 6.45
CA THR A 36 -1.27 20.11 6.34
C THR A 36 -1.60 19.25 7.57
N PRO A 37 -2.51 19.69 8.46
CA PRO A 37 -2.89 18.90 9.62
C PRO A 37 -3.73 17.68 9.23
N ASN A 38 -3.63 16.59 9.99
CA ASN A 38 -4.34 15.34 9.74
C ASN A 38 -5.09 14.85 10.98
N ASP A 39 -6.27 14.27 10.73
CA ASP A 39 -7.05 13.60 11.77
C ASP A 39 -6.61 12.13 11.85
N THR A 40 -6.66 11.56 13.04
CA THR A 40 -6.40 10.13 13.28
C THR A 40 -7.41 9.62 14.29
N TYR A 41 -8.01 8.47 13.99
CA TYR A 41 -8.80 7.70 14.94
C TYR A 41 -8.34 6.25 14.86
N LEU A 42 -7.86 5.68 15.96
CA LEU A 42 -7.55 4.26 16.08
C LEU A 42 -8.14 3.73 17.38
N ASP A 43 -8.64 2.50 17.38
CA ASP A 43 -8.96 1.76 18.59
C ASP A 43 -8.69 0.27 18.36
N THR A 44 -9.11 -0.62 19.26
CA THR A 44 -8.93 -2.07 19.07
C THR A 44 -10.22 -2.78 18.63
N ALA A 45 -11.33 -2.04 18.53
CA ALA A 45 -12.69 -2.58 18.39
C ALA A 45 -13.26 -2.37 16.98
N SER A 46 -13.10 -1.20 16.38
CA SER A 46 -13.65 -0.84 15.07
C SER A 46 -12.60 -0.36 14.06
N ASP A 47 -11.53 0.30 14.50
CA ASP A 47 -10.56 0.98 13.63
C ASP A 47 -9.14 0.64 14.09
N GLN A 48 -8.80 -0.65 14.01
CA GLN A 48 -7.53 -1.17 14.51
C GLN A 48 -6.36 -0.89 13.59
N ILE A 49 -6.53 -1.12 12.29
CA ILE A 49 -5.45 -1.00 11.31
C ILE A 49 -5.88 -0.06 10.22
N HIS A 50 -5.08 0.98 9.98
CA HIS A 50 -5.22 1.81 8.79
C HIS A 50 -4.20 1.37 7.74
N VAL A 51 -4.69 0.86 6.62
CA VAL A 51 -3.87 0.63 5.42
C VAL A 51 -3.88 1.93 4.62
N ILE A 52 -2.73 2.59 4.55
CA ILE A 52 -2.56 3.92 3.97
C ILE A 52 -1.84 3.78 2.63
N THR A 53 -2.57 3.99 1.55
CA THR A 53 -2.04 3.97 0.18
C THR A 53 -1.80 5.38 -0.37
N GLY A 54 -0.97 5.47 -1.40
CA GLY A 54 -0.70 6.72 -2.09
C GLY A 54 0.73 6.77 -2.64
N PRO A 55 1.03 7.73 -3.51
CA PRO A 55 2.33 7.83 -4.16
C PRO A 55 3.47 8.10 -3.15
N ASN A 56 4.71 7.82 -3.56
CA ASN A 56 5.87 8.19 -2.77
C ASN A 56 5.94 9.72 -2.63
N MET A 57 6.53 10.20 -1.53
CA MET A 57 6.60 11.62 -1.16
C MET A 57 5.26 12.31 -0.84
N SER A 58 4.14 11.57 -0.82
CA SER A 58 2.82 12.13 -0.48
C SER A 58 2.59 12.44 1.01
N GLY A 59 3.60 12.24 1.86
CA GLY A 59 3.52 12.54 3.29
C GLY A 59 3.03 11.37 4.17
N LYS A 60 2.90 10.14 3.64
CA LYS A 60 2.56 8.94 4.44
C LYS A 60 3.49 8.76 5.65
N SER A 61 4.80 8.71 5.43
CA SER A 61 5.79 8.54 6.50
C SER A 61 5.74 9.68 7.53
N SER A 62 5.50 10.92 7.08
CA SER A 62 5.32 12.07 7.96
C SER A 62 4.07 11.92 8.82
N TYR A 63 2.96 11.44 8.26
CA TYR A 63 1.73 11.15 9.00
C TYR A 63 1.92 10.05 10.05
N LEU A 64 2.58 8.94 9.70
CA LEU A 64 2.90 7.86 10.66
C LEU A 64 3.74 8.40 11.83
N ARG A 65 4.86 9.07 11.50
CA ARG A 65 5.77 9.65 12.50
C ARG A 65 5.07 10.69 13.36
N GLN A 66 4.19 11.50 12.78
CA GLN A 66 3.37 12.46 13.53
C GLN A 66 2.54 11.77 14.62
N VAL A 67 1.81 10.71 14.29
CA VAL A 67 0.96 9.99 15.26
C VAL A 67 1.81 9.37 16.37
N GLY A 68 2.95 8.79 16.02
CA GLY A 68 3.93 8.27 16.99
C GLY A 68 4.46 9.36 17.93
N LEU A 69 4.88 10.50 17.38
CA LEU A 69 5.42 11.62 18.15
C LEU A 69 4.36 12.28 19.06
N ILE A 70 3.12 12.44 18.59
CA ILE A 70 2.02 12.97 19.41
C ILE A 70 1.73 12.04 20.58
N THR A 71 1.66 10.73 20.32
CA THR A 71 1.48 9.70 21.36
C THR A 71 2.60 9.75 22.39
N LEU A 72 3.85 9.83 21.94
CA LEU A 72 5.02 9.91 22.82
C LEU A 72 4.99 11.19 23.69
N LEU A 73 4.72 12.35 23.09
CA LEU A 73 4.64 13.63 23.79
C LEU A 73 3.54 13.62 24.87
N ALA A 74 2.37 13.06 24.56
CA ALA A 74 1.29 12.91 25.53
C ALA A 74 1.76 12.07 26.74
N HIS A 75 2.39 10.91 26.50
CA HIS A 75 2.90 10.05 27.57
C HIS A 75 4.04 10.65 28.40
N MET A 76 4.78 11.61 27.84
CA MET A 76 5.77 12.40 28.59
C MET A 76 5.15 13.49 29.47
N GLY A 77 3.83 13.70 29.41
CA GLY A 77 3.13 14.79 30.12
C GLY A 77 3.23 16.14 29.41
N SER A 78 3.59 16.16 28.12
CA SER A 78 3.67 17.37 27.32
C SER A 78 2.31 17.72 26.68
N PHE A 79 2.13 19.00 26.37
CA PHE A 79 1.09 19.42 25.42
C PHE A 79 1.47 18.92 24.02
N VAL A 80 0.48 18.71 23.15
CA VAL A 80 0.66 18.09 21.83
C VAL A 80 0.22 18.99 20.67
N PRO A 81 0.84 18.87 19.48
CA PRO A 81 0.54 19.68 18.28
C PRO A 81 -0.76 19.24 17.58
N ALA A 82 -1.91 19.45 18.21
CA ALA A 82 -3.23 19.11 17.66
C ALA A 82 -4.27 20.18 18.02
N GLN A 83 -5.45 20.14 17.39
CA GLN A 83 -6.60 20.92 17.84
C GLN A 83 -7.24 20.28 19.09
N SER A 84 -7.30 18.95 19.11
CA SER A 84 -7.65 18.16 20.30
C SER A 84 -7.00 16.78 20.19
N ALA A 85 -6.72 16.14 21.33
CA ALA A 85 -6.16 14.80 21.36
C ALA A 85 -6.65 14.02 22.59
N ARG A 86 -7.04 12.76 22.36
CA ARG A 86 -7.31 11.74 23.37
C ARG A 86 -6.42 10.54 23.09
N ILE A 87 -5.56 10.21 24.04
CA ILE A 87 -4.53 9.16 23.89
C ILE A 87 -4.71 8.15 25.01
N GLY A 88 -5.38 7.05 24.71
CA GLY A 88 -5.51 5.90 25.57
C GLY A 88 -4.18 5.16 25.70
N LEU A 89 -3.85 4.65 26.90
CA LEU A 89 -2.50 4.19 27.24
C LEU A 89 -1.88 3.25 26.21
N VAL A 90 -0.65 3.56 25.81
CA VAL A 90 0.21 2.76 24.92
C VAL A 90 1.39 2.21 25.72
N ASP A 91 1.60 0.89 25.67
CA ASP A 91 2.72 0.26 26.38
C ASP A 91 4.05 0.40 25.62
N LYS A 92 4.02 0.27 24.29
CA LYS A 92 5.17 0.34 23.40
C LYS A 92 4.78 0.97 22.07
N ILE A 93 5.68 1.78 21.51
CA ILE A 93 5.58 2.26 20.13
C ILE A 93 6.62 1.50 19.31
N PHE A 94 6.14 0.75 18.33
CA PHE A 94 6.98 0.03 17.37
C PHE A 94 7.02 0.78 16.06
N THR A 95 8.21 0.90 15.49
CA THR A 95 8.40 1.58 14.22
C THR A 95 9.25 0.74 13.29
N ARG A 96 8.71 0.43 12.12
CA ARG A 96 9.49 0.17 10.92
C ARG A 96 9.24 1.34 9.99
N VAL A 97 10.04 2.38 10.11
CA VAL A 97 9.97 3.54 9.23
C VAL A 97 11.36 3.72 8.67
N GLY A 98 11.54 3.37 7.39
CA GLY A 98 12.85 3.19 6.75
C GLY A 98 13.93 4.17 7.24
N ALA A 99 15.03 3.61 7.75
CA ALA A 99 16.27 4.34 7.91
C ALA A 99 16.99 4.32 6.57
N SER A 100 17.54 5.47 6.16
CA SER A 100 18.49 5.59 5.07
C SER A 100 19.50 4.45 5.10
N ASP A 101 19.67 3.78 3.96
CA ASP A 101 20.46 2.56 3.77
C ASP A 101 21.72 2.54 4.64
N ASN A 102 21.70 1.74 5.71
CA ASN A 102 22.93 1.34 6.39
C ASN A 102 23.61 0.26 5.56
N ILE A 103 24.35 0.71 4.54
CA ILE A 103 25.21 -0.14 3.69
C ILE A 103 26.37 -0.77 4.49
N THR A 104 26.55 -0.37 5.76
CA THR A 104 27.73 -0.66 6.58
C THR A 104 27.72 -2.00 7.33
N SER A 105 26.65 -2.82 7.27
CA SER A 105 26.57 -4.08 8.05
C SER A 105 26.76 -5.38 7.25
N GLY A 106 26.87 -5.34 5.92
CA GLY A 106 27.06 -6.57 5.12
C GLY A 106 25.86 -7.53 5.09
N GLU A 107 24.76 -7.19 5.76
CA GLU A 107 23.49 -7.91 5.71
C GLU A 107 22.58 -7.33 4.60
N SER A 108 21.78 -8.17 3.95
CA SER A 108 20.77 -7.70 2.99
C SER A 108 19.80 -6.75 3.69
N THR A 109 19.51 -5.61 3.06
CA THR A 109 18.52 -4.63 3.56
C THR A 109 17.16 -5.27 3.84
N PHE A 110 16.79 -6.26 3.03
CA PHE A 110 15.58 -7.05 3.23
C PHE A 110 15.65 -7.94 4.49
N LEU A 111 16.80 -8.53 4.80
CA LEU A 111 16.96 -9.35 6.01
C LEU A 111 16.84 -8.49 7.28
N VAL A 112 17.46 -7.30 7.28
CA VAL A 112 17.33 -6.34 8.39
C VAL A 112 15.86 -5.96 8.60
N GLU A 113 15.15 -5.68 7.50
CA GLU A 113 13.72 -5.39 7.55
C GLU A 113 12.89 -6.55 8.11
N MET A 114 13.19 -7.79 7.74
CA MET A 114 12.52 -8.97 8.28
C MET A 114 12.83 -9.17 9.77
N HIS A 115 14.06 -8.88 10.21
CA HIS A 115 14.40 -8.89 11.64
C HIS A 115 13.67 -7.82 12.43
N GLU A 116 13.52 -6.61 11.87
CA GLU A 116 12.72 -5.54 12.48
C GLU A 116 11.25 -5.94 12.57
N ALA A 117 10.66 -6.43 11.48
CA ALA A 117 9.30 -6.96 11.49
C ALA A 117 9.14 -8.05 12.55
N ALA A 118 10.04 -9.03 12.60
CA ALA A 118 10.03 -10.11 13.59
C ALA A 118 10.05 -9.58 15.03
N LYS A 119 10.86 -8.57 15.34
CA LYS A 119 10.89 -7.94 16.67
C LYS A 119 9.55 -7.32 17.03
N ILE A 120 8.88 -6.68 16.08
CA ILE A 120 7.55 -6.08 16.30
C ILE A 120 6.53 -7.16 16.62
N VAL A 121 6.37 -8.17 15.76
CA VAL A 121 5.33 -9.20 15.94
C VAL A 121 5.56 -10.05 17.20
N ASN A 122 6.81 -10.27 17.61
CA ASN A 122 7.11 -11.06 18.81
C ASN A 122 6.95 -10.28 20.13
N ALA A 123 7.00 -8.95 20.11
CA ALA A 123 7.03 -8.13 21.34
C ALA A 123 5.82 -7.20 21.52
N ALA A 124 5.05 -6.97 20.45
CA ALA A 124 3.85 -6.14 20.49
C ALA A 124 2.72 -6.82 21.27
N THR A 125 1.93 -6.01 21.96
CA THR A 125 0.74 -6.44 22.69
C THR A 125 -0.49 -5.74 22.13
N GLY A 126 -1.69 -6.13 22.56
CA GLY A 126 -2.92 -5.43 22.19
C GLY A 126 -2.98 -3.96 22.61
N ARG A 127 -2.09 -3.50 23.52
CA ARG A 127 -1.97 -2.09 23.90
C ARG A 127 -0.92 -1.32 23.10
N SER A 128 -0.14 -1.98 22.24
CA SER A 128 0.93 -1.32 21.50
C SER A 128 0.41 -0.47 20.34
N LEU A 129 1.22 0.51 19.93
CA LEU A 129 1.06 1.26 18.70
C LEU A 129 2.14 0.80 17.72
N VAL A 130 1.73 0.31 16.54
CA VAL A 130 2.64 -0.19 15.51
C VAL A 130 2.59 0.72 14.29
N LEU A 131 3.75 1.21 13.85
CA LEU A 131 3.92 2.05 12.67
C LEU A 131 4.76 1.30 11.64
N LEU A 132 4.13 0.84 10.57
CA LEU A 132 4.78 0.12 9.47
C LEU A 132 4.80 1.00 8.23
N ASP A 133 5.98 1.25 7.70
CA ASP A 133 6.19 1.98 6.47
C ASP A 133 6.92 1.06 5.50
N GLU A 134 6.25 0.73 4.39
CA GLU A 134 6.87 0.16 3.20
C GLU A 134 7.47 -1.26 3.37
N ILE A 135 6.96 -2.07 4.30
CA ILE A 135 7.33 -3.49 4.44
C ILE A 135 7.13 -4.24 3.11
N GLY A 136 8.11 -5.07 2.73
CA GLY A 136 8.12 -5.97 1.58
C GLY A 136 8.88 -5.45 0.37
N ARG A 137 9.41 -4.21 0.38
CA ARG A 137 9.99 -3.59 -0.83
C ARG A 137 11.30 -4.19 -1.32
N GLY A 138 12.09 -4.77 -0.41
CA GLY A 138 13.44 -5.27 -0.73
C GLY A 138 13.47 -6.62 -1.45
N THR A 139 12.32 -7.17 -1.87
CA THR A 139 12.20 -8.51 -2.48
C THR A 139 11.30 -8.49 -3.71
N SER A 140 11.04 -9.67 -4.29
CA SER A 140 10.09 -9.81 -5.40
C SER A 140 8.72 -9.24 -5.03
N THR A 141 8.02 -8.63 -5.98
CA THR A 141 6.74 -7.96 -5.72
C THR A 141 5.74 -8.90 -5.04
N PHE A 142 5.64 -10.14 -5.52
CA PHE A 142 4.71 -11.13 -4.97
C PHE A 142 5.11 -11.61 -3.58
N ASP A 143 6.40 -11.82 -3.31
CA ASP A 143 6.85 -12.17 -1.95
C ASP A 143 6.60 -11.01 -0.98
N GLY A 144 6.89 -9.78 -1.41
CA GLY A 144 6.68 -8.57 -0.63
C GLY A 144 5.21 -8.36 -0.26
N ILE A 145 4.30 -8.48 -1.24
CA ILE A 145 2.85 -8.43 -1.01
C ILE A 145 2.43 -9.54 -0.04
N SER A 146 2.87 -10.78 -0.28
CA SER A 146 2.48 -11.95 0.53
C SER A 146 2.90 -11.80 1.99
N ILE A 147 4.11 -11.33 2.24
CA ILE A 147 4.63 -11.09 3.60
C ILE A 147 3.87 -9.93 4.26
N ALA A 148 3.69 -8.81 3.57
CA ALA A 148 2.96 -7.65 4.08
C ALA A 148 1.51 -8.00 4.44
N TRP A 149 0.85 -8.79 3.60
CA TRP A 149 -0.49 -9.31 3.84
C TRP A 149 -0.54 -10.19 5.08
N ALA A 150 0.27 -11.24 5.13
CA ALA A 150 0.30 -12.18 6.25
C ALA A 150 0.65 -11.50 7.58
N LEU A 151 1.58 -10.53 7.56
CA LEU A 151 1.94 -9.73 8.73
C LEU A 151 0.74 -8.90 9.23
N THR A 152 0.02 -8.27 8.30
CA THR A 152 -1.17 -7.47 8.65
C THR A 152 -2.27 -8.33 9.25
N GLU A 153 -2.52 -9.51 8.66
CA GLU A 153 -3.48 -10.48 9.20
C GLU A 153 -3.07 -10.96 10.59
N TYR A 154 -1.79 -11.26 10.79
CA TYR A 154 -1.27 -11.71 12.09
C TYR A 154 -1.45 -10.61 13.16
N ILE A 155 -1.10 -9.36 12.86
CA ILE A 155 -1.30 -8.23 13.78
C ILE A 155 -2.79 -8.04 14.09
N HIS A 156 -3.66 -8.12 13.08
CA HIS A 156 -5.11 -7.99 13.24
C HIS A 156 -5.69 -9.10 14.12
N GLN A 157 -5.38 -10.37 13.84
CA GLN A 157 -6.04 -11.51 14.45
C GLN A 157 -5.40 -11.96 15.77
N ARG A 158 -4.05 -11.92 15.87
CA ARG A 158 -3.32 -12.52 16.99
C ARG A 158 -2.89 -11.50 18.03
N ILE A 159 -2.42 -10.32 17.59
CA ILE A 159 -1.89 -9.30 18.51
C ILE A 159 -2.99 -8.34 18.96
N GLY A 160 -3.80 -7.82 18.03
CA GLY A 160 -4.82 -6.83 18.35
C GLY A 160 -4.28 -5.40 18.56
N ALA A 161 -3.05 -5.10 18.11
CA ALA A 161 -2.43 -3.78 18.29
C ALA A 161 -3.00 -2.73 17.32
N ARG A 162 -3.07 -1.47 17.78
CA ARG A 162 -3.36 -0.30 16.94
C ARG A 162 -2.24 -0.11 15.92
N THR A 163 -2.56 -0.05 14.64
CA THR A 163 -1.56 -0.08 13.58
C THR A 163 -1.82 0.94 12.49
N LEU A 164 -0.77 1.66 12.10
CA LEU A 164 -0.74 2.43 10.86
C LEU A 164 0.21 1.72 9.91
N PHE A 165 -0.28 1.31 8.75
CA PHE A 165 0.51 0.66 7.72
C PHE A 165 0.48 1.48 6.44
N ALA A 166 1.55 2.25 6.19
CA ALA A 166 1.78 2.88 4.89
C ALA A 166 2.37 1.89 3.90
N THR A 167 1.72 1.71 2.75
CA THR A 167 2.14 0.79 1.71
C THR A 167 1.96 1.36 0.31
N HIS A 168 2.62 0.71 -0.64
CA HIS A 168 2.48 0.93 -2.08
C HIS A 168 1.75 -0.22 -2.77
N TYR A 169 1.48 -1.30 -2.04
CA TYR A 169 0.72 -2.44 -2.50
C TYR A 169 -0.77 -2.14 -2.40
N HIS A 170 -1.41 -1.90 -3.53
CA HIS A 170 -2.85 -1.63 -3.59
C HIS A 170 -3.67 -2.91 -3.33
N GLU A 171 -3.07 -4.08 -3.50
CA GLU A 171 -3.65 -5.38 -3.21
C GLU A 171 -4.08 -5.47 -1.74
N LEU A 172 -3.31 -4.85 -0.82
CA LEU A 172 -3.66 -4.83 0.60
C LEU A 172 -4.96 -4.07 0.91
N ASN A 173 -5.51 -3.29 -0.02
CA ASN A 173 -6.81 -2.65 0.15
C ASN A 173 -7.94 -3.68 0.31
N GLU A 174 -7.79 -4.89 -0.24
CA GLU A 174 -8.77 -5.98 -0.10
C GLU A 174 -8.94 -6.46 1.34
N LEU A 175 -7.92 -6.27 2.20
CA LEU A 175 -7.99 -6.61 3.61
C LEU A 175 -9.13 -5.90 4.34
N ALA A 176 -9.44 -4.65 3.96
CA ALA A 176 -10.55 -3.90 4.55
C ALA A 176 -11.93 -4.44 4.15
N ALA A 177 -12.04 -5.16 3.03
CA ALA A 177 -13.27 -5.84 2.64
C ALA A 177 -13.51 -7.11 3.47
N THR A 178 -12.43 -7.79 3.86
CA THR A 178 -12.48 -9.05 4.62
C THR A 178 -12.53 -8.81 6.14
N TYR A 179 -11.78 -7.83 6.65
CA TYR A 179 -11.61 -7.59 8.08
C TYR A 179 -12.20 -6.25 8.51
N ARG A 180 -13.28 -6.28 9.29
CA ARG A 180 -14.03 -5.08 9.69
C ARG A 180 -13.21 -4.02 10.44
N ARG A 181 -12.16 -4.42 11.16
CA ARG A 181 -11.28 -3.51 11.93
C ARG A 181 -10.11 -2.95 11.12
N ILE A 182 -10.00 -3.34 9.85
CA ILE A 182 -9.03 -2.78 8.91
C ILE A 182 -9.76 -1.75 8.05
N LYS A 183 -9.18 -0.56 7.93
CA LYS A 183 -9.73 0.56 7.16
C LYS A 183 -8.73 1.03 6.13
N ASN A 184 -9.21 1.31 4.92
CA ASN A 184 -8.38 1.92 3.89
C ASN A 184 -8.39 3.44 4.04
N TYR A 185 -7.20 4.01 3.96
CA TYR A 185 -6.95 5.43 3.85
C TYR A 185 -6.05 5.69 2.65
N LYS A 186 -6.19 6.87 2.07
CA LYS A 186 -5.32 7.36 1.00
C LYS A 186 -4.83 8.76 1.30
N VAL A 187 -3.68 9.12 0.74
CA VAL A 187 -3.34 10.54 0.64
C VAL A 187 -4.15 11.16 -0.48
N ASP A 188 -4.80 12.28 -0.19
CA ASP A 188 -5.61 13.04 -1.13
C ASP A 188 -4.73 13.72 -2.19
N VAL A 189 -5.17 13.60 -3.43
CA VAL A 189 -4.45 14.02 -4.62
C VAL A 189 -5.41 14.80 -5.49
N ARG A 190 -5.00 15.99 -5.96
CA ARG A 190 -5.77 16.77 -6.93
C ARG A 190 -5.08 16.81 -8.27
N GLU A 191 -5.83 16.47 -9.31
CA GLU A 191 -5.40 16.64 -10.69
C GLU A 191 -5.86 18.00 -11.20
N TYR A 192 -4.95 18.74 -11.84
CA TYR A 192 -5.23 20.01 -12.48
C TYR A 192 -4.56 20.03 -13.86
N GLY A 193 -5.35 19.70 -14.90
CA GLY A 193 -4.82 19.41 -16.23
C GLY A 193 -3.86 18.22 -16.18
N ASP A 194 -2.67 18.37 -16.75
CA ASP A 194 -1.63 17.33 -16.75
C ASP A 194 -0.75 17.34 -15.48
N ARG A 195 -1.16 18.04 -14.42
CA ARG A 195 -0.37 18.17 -13.18
C ARG A 195 -1.10 17.56 -12.00
N VAL A 196 -0.31 16.93 -11.14
CA VAL A 196 -0.78 16.34 -9.89
C VAL A 196 -0.28 17.17 -8.71
N ILE A 197 -1.19 17.48 -7.78
CA ILE A 197 -0.88 18.22 -6.56
C ILE A 197 -1.18 17.31 -5.36
N PHE A 198 -0.16 17.02 -4.57
CA PHE A 198 -0.30 16.29 -3.32
C PHE A 198 -0.75 17.24 -2.21
N LEU A 199 -1.92 16.98 -1.62
CA LEU A 199 -2.44 17.81 -0.54
C LEU A 199 -1.85 17.47 0.83
N HIS A 200 -1.14 16.33 0.92
CA HIS A 200 -0.62 15.76 2.17
C HIS A 200 -1.71 15.50 3.23
N LYS A 201 -2.97 15.38 2.78
CA LYS A 201 -4.13 15.08 3.63
C LYS A 201 -4.46 13.60 3.54
N VAL A 202 -4.50 12.89 4.66
CA VAL A 202 -4.91 11.49 4.73
C VAL A 202 -6.42 11.43 4.92
N VAL A 203 -7.13 10.75 4.02
CA VAL A 203 -8.59 10.66 3.98
C VAL A 203 -9.03 9.19 3.82
N PRO A 204 -10.23 8.81 4.30
CA PRO A 204 -10.75 7.47 4.08
C PRO A 204 -10.89 7.11 2.59
N GLY A 205 -10.68 5.84 2.27
CA GLY A 205 -10.72 5.30 0.90
C GLY A 205 -9.38 4.72 0.48
N PHE A 206 -9.28 4.27 -0.76
CA PHE A 206 -8.05 3.69 -1.33
C PHE A 206 -7.66 4.42 -2.62
N ALA A 207 -6.37 4.41 -2.93
CA ALA A 207 -5.87 4.86 -4.23
C ALA A 207 -6.12 3.76 -5.28
N ASP A 208 -6.63 4.17 -6.43
CA ASP A 208 -6.91 3.35 -7.61
C ASP A 208 -5.81 3.46 -8.69
N HIS A 209 -4.95 4.49 -8.59
CA HIS A 209 -3.90 4.76 -9.56
C HIS A 209 -2.54 5.06 -8.91
N SER A 210 -1.48 4.64 -9.60
CA SER A 210 -0.09 4.96 -9.25
C SER A 210 0.36 6.20 -10.02
N TYR A 211 0.76 7.25 -9.30
CA TYR A 211 1.14 8.54 -9.90
C TYR A 211 2.63 8.65 -10.27
N GLY A 212 3.29 7.51 -10.56
CA GLY A 212 4.75 7.46 -10.75
C GLY A 212 5.25 8.33 -11.90
N ILE A 213 4.54 8.30 -13.04
CA ILE A 213 4.89 9.10 -14.22
C ILE A 213 4.67 10.59 -13.96
N GLN A 214 3.59 10.95 -13.27
CA GLN A 214 3.27 12.33 -12.92
C GLN A 214 4.28 12.90 -11.91
N VAL A 215 4.76 12.09 -10.97
CA VAL A 215 5.88 12.47 -10.08
C VAL A 215 7.15 12.71 -10.88
N ALA A 216 7.45 11.88 -11.89
CA ALA A 216 8.60 12.10 -12.77
C ALA A 216 8.48 13.40 -13.58
N GLN A 217 7.28 13.75 -14.04
CA GLN A 217 7.01 15.02 -14.72
C GLN A 217 7.22 16.21 -13.77
N MET A 218 6.76 16.12 -12.51
CA MET A 218 7.01 17.13 -11.49
C MET A 218 8.50 17.30 -11.16
N ALA A 219 9.27 16.20 -11.21
CA ALA A 219 10.72 16.22 -11.03
C ALA A 219 11.47 16.86 -12.23
N GLY A 220 10.76 17.22 -13.31
CA GLY A 220 11.33 17.89 -14.47
C GLY A 220 12.00 16.96 -15.47
N LEU A 221 11.61 15.67 -15.51
CA LEU A 221 12.10 14.77 -16.55
C LEU A 221 11.67 15.27 -17.95
N PRO A 222 12.50 15.05 -18.99
CA PRO A 222 12.18 15.50 -20.34
C PRO A 222 10.83 14.95 -20.85
N PRO A 223 10.03 15.74 -21.59
CA PRO A 223 8.74 15.31 -22.12
C PRO A 223 8.83 14.00 -22.91
N GLU A 224 9.88 13.81 -23.70
CA GLU A 224 10.11 12.58 -24.48
C GLU A 224 10.22 11.32 -23.60
N VAL A 225 10.78 11.44 -22.40
CA VAL A 225 10.87 10.34 -21.43
C VAL A 225 9.50 10.06 -20.81
N ILE A 226 8.75 11.11 -20.48
CA ILE A 226 7.40 11.01 -19.92
C ILE A 226 6.44 10.35 -20.93
N ASP A 227 6.48 10.79 -22.18
CA ASP A 227 5.68 10.24 -23.28
C ASP A 227 6.01 8.76 -23.49
N ARG A 228 7.31 8.42 -23.52
CA ARG A 228 7.74 7.04 -23.67
C ARG A 228 7.31 6.16 -22.50
N ALA A 229 7.48 6.63 -21.27
CA ALA A 229 7.05 5.92 -20.07
C ALA A 229 5.54 5.67 -20.05
N THR A 230 4.75 6.65 -20.50
CA THR A 230 3.28 6.55 -20.60
C THR A 230 2.85 5.47 -21.59
N VAL A 231 3.52 5.38 -22.75
CA VAL A 231 3.28 4.31 -23.72
C VAL A 231 3.66 2.94 -23.15
N ILE A 232 4.80 2.84 -22.45
CA ILE A 232 5.25 1.58 -21.85
C ILE A 232 4.27 1.11 -20.76
N LEU A 233 3.83 2.00 -19.87
CA LEU A 233 2.87 1.68 -18.81
C LEU A 233 1.55 1.17 -19.40
N LYS A 234 1.01 1.88 -20.40
CA LYS A 234 -0.22 1.47 -21.09
C LYS A 234 -0.11 0.09 -21.74
N ASN A 235 1.09 -0.30 -22.18
CA ASN A 235 1.31 -1.64 -22.70
C ASN A 235 1.37 -2.65 -21.55
N LEU A 236 2.10 -2.38 -20.46
CA LEU A 236 2.22 -3.27 -19.30
C LEU A 236 0.89 -3.51 -18.56
N GLU A 237 -0.02 -2.55 -18.59
CA GLU A 237 -1.36 -2.69 -18.00
C GLU A 237 -2.32 -3.55 -18.85
N GLN A 238 -1.95 -3.89 -20.09
CA GLN A 238 -2.75 -4.80 -20.90
C GLN A 238 -2.60 -6.24 -20.39
N PRO A 239 -3.71 -6.99 -20.18
CA PRO A 239 -3.67 -8.36 -19.65
C PRO A 239 -2.75 -9.32 -20.43
N ASP A 240 -2.59 -9.07 -21.74
CA ASP A 240 -1.79 -9.90 -22.65
C ASP A 240 -0.27 -9.58 -22.64
N TRP A 241 0.14 -8.52 -21.92
CA TRP A 241 1.51 -8.02 -21.90
C TRP A 241 2.11 -8.08 -20.49
N GLY A 242 1.99 -9.23 -19.85
CA GLY A 242 2.80 -9.53 -18.66
C GLY A 242 4.30 -9.43 -18.98
N PRO A 243 5.15 -9.10 -18.00
CA PRO A 243 6.60 -8.85 -18.16
C PRO A 243 7.40 -10.03 -18.77
N ASN A 244 6.77 -11.19 -18.98
CA ASN A 244 7.36 -12.39 -19.56
C ASN A 244 7.66 -12.36 -21.06
N ARG A 245 7.33 -11.29 -21.81
CA ARG A 245 7.72 -11.18 -23.23
C ARG A 245 8.94 -10.33 -23.52
N ALA A 246 9.30 -9.39 -22.64
CA ALA A 246 10.48 -8.55 -22.87
C ALA A 246 11.82 -9.25 -22.58
N VAL A 247 11.80 -10.42 -21.91
CA VAL A 247 13.01 -11.20 -21.54
C VAL A 247 13.14 -12.50 -22.35
N ARG A 248 12.21 -12.82 -23.26
CA ARG A 248 12.24 -14.06 -24.06
C ARG A 248 13.14 -13.98 -25.30
N ALA A 249 14.34 -13.44 -25.14
CA ALA A 249 15.47 -13.67 -26.02
C ALA A 249 16.58 -14.41 -25.26
N GLY A 250 16.27 -15.60 -24.72
CA GLY A 250 17.26 -16.45 -24.09
C GLY A 250 16.68 -17.40 -23.03
N HIS A 251 16.61 -18.67 -23.40
CA HIS A 251 16.47 -19.85 -22.54
C HIS A 251 15.08 -20.11 -21.91
N GLY A 252 14.59 -21.32 -22.17
CA GLY A 252 13.29 -21.80 -21.76
C GLY A 252 13.24 -22.22 -20.30
N ASP A 253 12.11 -21.93 -19.67
CA ASP A 253 11.33 -22.90 -18.92
C ASP A 253 9.92 -22.33 -18.71
N VAL A 254 8.92 -23.21 -18.79
CA VAL A 254 7.50 -22.86 -18.73
C VAL A 254 7.07 -22.83 -17.27
N GLN A 255 6.86 -21.63 -16.70
CA GLN A 255 6.36 -21.50 -15.33
C GLN A 255 4.86 -21.19 -15.33
N MET A 256 4.11 -22.08 -14.66
CA MET A 256 2.66 -22.04 -14.49
C MET A 256 2.23 -20.93 -13.53
N THR A 257 1.23 -20.15 -13.93
CA THR A 257 0.53 -19.15 -13.11
C THR A 257 -0.54 -19.81 -12.25
N LEU A 258 -0.51 -19.56 -10.94
CA LEU A 258 -1.27 -20.29 -9.92
C LEU A 258 -2.58 -19.60 -9.46
N PHE A 259 -3.08 -18.55 -10.13
CA PHE A 259 -4.31 -17.85 -9.69
C PHE A 259 -5.31 -17.45 -10.80
N GLU A 260 -5.29 -18.14 -11.94
CA GLU A 260 -6.46 -18.21 -12.85
C GLU A 260 -6.98 -19.64 -12.94
N MET A 261 -7.48 -20.19 -11.83
CA MET A 261 -8.32 -21.40 -11.86
C MET A 261 -9.81 -21.02 -11.85
N LYS A 262 -10.20 -20.26 -12.87
CA LYS A 262 -11.25 -20.76 -13.77
C LYS A 262 -10.60 -20.90 -15.13
N GLU A 263 -9.93 -22.02 -15.37
CA GLU A 263 -9.65 -22.40 -16.74
C GLU A 263 -10.97 -22.34 -17.49
N ASP A 264 -11.03 -21.44 -18.45
CA ASP A 264 -12.19 -21.30 -19.29
C ASP A 264 -12.42 -22.68 -19.95
N GLU A 265 -13.60 -23.30 -19.80
CA GLU A 265 -13.89 -24.60 -20.43
C GLU A 265 -13.54 -24.58 -21.93
N LEU A 266 -13.68 -23.39 -22.54
CA LEU A 266 -13.30 -23.12 -23.92
C LEU A 266 -11.79 -23.27 -24.18
N GLN A 267 -10.94 -22.81 -23.27
CA GLN A 267 -9.48 -22.95 -23.41
C GLN A 267 -9.04 -24.42 -23.33
N LYS A 268 -9.65 -25.21 -22.45
CA LYS A 268 -9.43 -26.66 -22.38
C LYS A 268 -9.85 -27.35 -23.67
N GLU A 269 -11.03 -27.00 -24.16
CA GLU A 269 -11.59 -27.58 -25.38
C GLU A 269 -10.70 -27.27 -26.59
N ILE A 270 -10.24 -26.02 -26.74
CA ILE A 270 -9.34 -25.63 -27.84
C ILE A 270 -8.00 -26.35 -27.74
N ARG A 271 -7.42 -26.49 -26.54
CA ARG A 271 -6.14 -27.19 -26.35
C ARG A 271 -6.22 -28.68 -26.70
N ASN A 272 -7.39 -29.29 -26.55
CA ASN A 272 -7.60 -30.71 -26.81
C ASN A 272 -8.02 -31.00 -28.27
N LEU A 273 -8.10 -29.98 -29.14
CA LEU A 273 -8.37 -30.20 -30.55
C LEU A 273 -7.12 -30.72 -31.27
N ASP A 274 -7.24 -31.88 -31.88
CA ASP A 274 -6.21 -32.45 -32.75
C ASP A 274 -6.41 -31.97 -34.19
N VAL A 275 -5.81 -30.83 -34.51
CA VAL A 275 -5.97 -30.17 -35.81
C VAL A 275 -5.38 -31.00 -36.95
N ASP A 276 -4.41 -31.86 -36.67
CA ASP A 276 -3.71 -32.66 -37.69
C ASP A 276 -4.54 -33.85 -38.17
N VAL A 277 -5.55 -34.26 -37.39
CA VAL A 277 -6.44 -35.40 -37.70
C VAL A 277 -7.83 -34.95 -38.17
N MET A 278 -8.19 -33.68 -37.97
CA MET A 278 -9.48 -33.15 -38.39
C MET A 278 -9.56 -32.92 -39.89
N THR A 279 -10.70 -33.29 -40.48
CA THR A 279 -10.99 -32.88 -41.86
C THR A 279 -11.29 -31.37 -41.92
N PRO A 280 -11.05 -30.69 -43.05
CA PRO A 280 -11.33 -29.25 -43.18
C PRO A 280 -12.78 -28.86 -42.83
N LEU A 281 -13.74 -29.74 -43.10
CA LEU A 281 -15.15 -29.51 -42.77
C LEU A 281 -15.43 -29.62 -41.26
N GLU A 282 -14.78 -30.55 -40.56
CA GLU A 282 -14.89 -30.69 -39.11
C GLU A 282 -14.24 -29.51 -38.38
N ALA A 283 -13.09 -29.04 -38.87
CA ALA A 283 -12.43 -27.85 -38.34
C ALA A 283 -13.34 -26.62 -38.45
N LEU A 284 -13.96 -26.41 -39.62
CA LEU A 284 -14.91 -25.31 -39.84
C LEU A 284 -16.15 -25.40 -38.95
N LYS A 285 -16.72 -26.60 -38.77
CA LYS A 285 -17.87 -26.82 -37.86
C LYS A 285 -17.49 -26.52 -36.41
N LYS A 286 -16.31 -26.97 -35.97
CA LYS A 286 -15.84 -26.74 -34.60
C LYS A 286 -15.58 -25.26 -34.31
N LEU A 287 -15.00 -24.55 -35.28
CA LEU A 287 -14.84 -23.09 -35.23
C LEU A 287 -16.17 -22.34 -35.12
N ALA A 288 -17.21 -22.78 -35.84
CA ALA A 288 -18.54 -22.19 -35.75
C ALA A 288 -19.18 -22.40 -34.36
N GLU A 289 -19.05 -23.60 -33.80
CA GLU A 289 -19.55 -23.96 -32.46
C GLU A 289 -18.87 -23.13 -31.35
N LEU A 290 -17.54 -23.01 -31.39
CA LEU A 290 -16.78 -22.20 -30.43
C LEU A 290 -17.18 -20.71 -30.50
N LYS A 291 -17.46 -20.20 -31.70
CA LYS A 291 -17.89 -18.81 -31.92
C LYS A 291 -19.28 -18.52 -31.35
N GLU A 292 -20.22 -19.47 -31.41
CA GLU A 292 -21.54 -19.31 -30.81
C GLU A 292 -21.51 -19.33 -29.28
N ARG A 293 -20.74 -20.26 -28.66
CA ARG A 293 -20.59 -20.30 -27.19
C ARG A 293 -19.99 -19.01 -26.62
N LEU A 294 -19.06 -18.37 -27.34
CA LEU A 294 -18.49 -17.08 -26.97
C LEU A 294 -19.50 -15.92 -27.02
N LYS A 295 -20.55 -16.02 -27.85
CA LYS A 295 -21.63 -15.02 -27.90
C LYS A 295 -22.65 -15.20 -26.78
N GLU A 296 -22.99 -16.44 -26.44
CA GLU A 296 -23.95 -16.74 -25.37
C GLU A 296 -23.46 -16.27 -23.99
N ARG A 297 -22.16 -16.29 -23.76
CA ARG A 297 -21.54 -15.87 -22.50
C ARG A 297 -21.40 -14.35 -22.31
N LYS A 298 -21.72 -13.56 -23.35
CA LYS A 298 -21.79 -12.09 -23.30
C LYS A 298 -23.18 -11.54 -22.98
N ARG A 299 -24.18 -12.40 -22.77
CA ARG A 299 -25.50 -12.05 -22.22
C ARG A 299 -25.57 -12.41 -20.74
#